data_AF-W1Y1C5-F1
#
_entry.id   AF-W1Y1C5-F1
#
_cell.length_a   1.000
_cell.length_b   1.000
_cell.length_c   1.000
_cell.angle_alpha   90.00
_cell.angle_beta   90.00
_cell.angle_gamma   90.00
#
_symmetry.space_group_name_H-M   'P 1'
#
loop_
_entity.id
_entity.type
_entity.pdbx_description
1 polymer ?
#
loop_
_entity_poly.entity_id
_entity_poly.type
_entity_poly.pdbx_seq_one_letter_code
_entity_poly.pdbx_strand_id
1 'polypeptide(L)' 'MSLAKDNIWKLLAPLVVMGVMFLIPVPDGMPPQAWHYFAVFVAMIVGMILEPIPATAISFIAVTICVI' A
#
# COMPACT_ATOMS: atom_id res chain seq x y z
N MET A 1 15.20 -23.80 -2.79
CA MET A 1 14.79 -22.58 -2.08
C MET A 1 14.89 -21.39 -3.04
N SER A 2 13.93 -21.27 -3.96
CA SER A 2 13.91 -20.24 -5.02
C SER A 2 12.48 -19.73 -5.18
N LEU A 3 11.93 -19.17 -4.09
CA LEU A 3 10.59 -18.57 -4.06
C LEU A 3 10.67 -17.04 -3.93
N ALA A 4 11.82 -16.51 -3.49
CA ALA A 4 11.98 -15.10 -3.11
C ALA A 4 12.45 -14.18 -4.25
N LYS A 5 13.12 -14.72 -5.29
CA LYS A 5 13.83 -13.88 -6.26
C LYS A 5 12.94 -13.37 -7.40
N ASP A 6 11.89 -14.10 -7.76
CA ASP A 6 11.14 -13.81 -8.99
C ASP A 6 9.94 -12.85 -8.79
N ASN A 7 9.53 -12.58 -7.54
CA ASN A 7 8.33 -11.78 -7.23
C ASN A 7 8.55 -10.61 -6.24
N ILE A 8 9.80 -10.31 -5.85
CA ILE A 8 10.08 -9.28 -4.83
C ILE A 8 9.62 -7.89 -5.24
N TRP A 9 9.64 -7.60 -6.54
CA TRP A 9 9.19 -6.32 -7.10
C TRP A 9 7.68 -6.11 -6.89
N LYS A 10 6.86 -7.18 -6.93
CA LYS A 10 5.41 -7.11 -6.68
C LYS A 10 5.10 -6.79 -5.23
N LEU A 11 5.99 -7.21 -4.32
CA LEU A 11 5.89 -6.97 -2.89
C LEU A 11 6.35 -5.55 -2.53
N LEU A 12 7.31 -5.02 -3.28
CA LEU A 12 7.79 -3.64 -3.14
C LEU A 12 6.87 -2.60 -3.80
N ALA A 13 6.20 -2.94 -4.90
CA ALA A 13 5.36 -1.98 -5.63
C ALA A 13 4.29 -1.27 -4.77
N PRO A 14 3.52 -1.95 -3.89
CA PRO A 14 2.60 -1.30 -2.96
C PRO A 14 3.30 -0.32 -2.01
N LEU A 15 4.48 -0.69 -1.50
CA LEU A 15 5.27 0.15 -0.58
C LEU A 15 5.82 1.38 -1.28
N VAL A 16 6.25 1.24 -2.54
CA VAL A 16 6.71 2.37 -3.37
C VAL A 16 5.54 3.33 -3.63
N VAL A 17 4.37 2.81 -4.01
CA VAL A 17 3.17 3.63 -4.23
C VAL A 17 2.77 4.38 -2.97
N MET A 18 2.78 3.71 -1.82
CA MET A 18 2.55 4.34 -0.52
C MET A 18 3.56 5.46 -0.26
N GLY A 19 4.86 5.19 -0.41
CA GLY A 19 5.90 6.19 -0.21
C GLY A 19 5.77 7.40 -1.14
N VAL A 20 5.44 7.18 -2.42
CA VAL A 20 5.20 8.26 -3.38
C VAL A 20 4.01 9.11 -2.97
N MET A 21 2.92 8.50 -2.49
CA MET A 21 1.75 9.26 -2.02
C MET A 21 2.02 10.08 -0.77
N PHE A 22 2.90 9.63 0.12
CA PHE A 22 3.33 10.40 1.29
C PHE A 22 4.22 11.60 0.91
N LEU A 23 4.94 11.53 -0.22
CA LEU A 23 5.73 12.65 -0.74
C LEU A 23 4.86 13.71 -1.43
N ILE A 24 3.66 13.34 -1.88
CA ILE A 24 2.70 14.28 -2.47
C ILE A 24 2.02 15.06 -1.33
N PRO A 25 2.06 16.41 -1.36
CA PRO A 25 1.43 17.21 -0.33
C PRO A 25 -0.08 17.01 -0.32
N VAL A 26 -0.66 17.11 0.87
CA VAL A 26 -2.11 17.02 1.07
C VAL A 26 -2.80 18.13 0.26
N PRO A 27 -3.82 17.80 -0.57
CA PRO A 27 -4.59 18.82 -1.27
C PRO A 27 -5.30 19.79 -0.32
N ASP A 28 -5.38 21.06 -0.70
CA ASP A 28 -6.09 22.09 0.08
C ASP A 28 -7.56 21.69 0.31
N GLY A 29 -8.04 21.88 1.54
CA GLY A 29 -9.39 21.51 1.94
C GLY A 29 -9.57 20.03 2.32
N MET A 30 -8.51 19.23 2.30
CA MET A 30 -8.54 17.84 2.79
C MET A 30 -7.88 17.71 4.18
N PRO A 31 -8.51 17.00 5.14
CA PRO A 31 -7.85 16.65 6.39
C PRO A 31 -6.60 15.79 6.13
N PRO A 32 -5.44 16.10 6.74
CA PRO A 32 -4.21 15.34 6.51
C PRO A 32 -4.37 13.83 6.76
N GLN A 33 -5.13 13.45 7.78
CA GLN A 33 -5.37 12.04 8.10
C GLN A 33 -6.13 11.31 6.98
N ALA A 34 -7.06 11.98 6.29
CA ALA A 34 -7.80 11.41 5.17
C ALA A 34 -6.87 11.11 3.97
N TRP A 35 -5.88 11.97 3.74
CA TRP A 35 -4.87 11.75 2.69
C TRP A 35 -4.01 10.51 2.97
N HIS A 36 -3.62 10.30 4.23
CA HIS A 36 -2.86 9.11 4.62
C HIS A 36 -3.68 7.82 4.47
N TYR A 37 -4.96 7.82 4.86
CA TYR A 37 -5.83 6.67 4.62
C TYR A 37 -6.05 6.39 3.14
N PHE A 38 -6.20 7.45 2.34
CA PHE A 38 -6.25 7.32 0.89
C PHE A 38 -4.96 6.69 0.34
N ALA A 39 -3.79 7.10 0.83
CA ALA A 39 -2.51 6.53 0.45
C ALA A 39 -2.38 5.04 0.77
N VAL A 40 -2.76 4.63 1.97
CA VAL A 40 -2.80 3.21 2.37
C VAL A 40 -3.75 2.42 1.47
N PHE A 41 -4.92 2.97 1.16
CA PHE A 41 -5.93 2.30 0.35
C PHE A 41 -5.48 2.10 -1.11
N VAL A 42 -4.85 3.11 -1.71
CA VAL A 42 -4.29 2.98 -3.08
C VAL A 42 -3.15 1.95 -3.10
N ALA A 43 -2.26 1.97 -2.10
CA ALA A 43 -1.21 0.96 -1.97
C ALA A 43 -1.79 -0.46 -1.81
N MET A 44 -2.86 -0.62 -1.03
CA MET A 44 -3.58 -1.88 -0.88
C MET A 44 -4.16 -2.36 -2.21
N ILE A 45 -4.81 -1.49 -3.00
CA ILE A 45 -5.34 -1.83 -4.33
C ILE A 45 -4.21 -2.34 -5.24
N VAL A 46 -3.07 -1.67 -5.27
CA VAL A 46 -1.92 -2.09 -6.06
C VAL A 46 -1.43 -3.48 -5.62
N GLY A 47 -1.35 -3.72 -4.30
CA GLY A 47 -1.02 -5.03 -3.76
C GLY A 47 -2.02 -6.11 -4.17
N MET A 48 -3.32 -5.82 -4.09
CA MET A 48 -4.38 -6.76 -4.49
C MET A 48 -4.37 -7.04 -5.99
N ILE A 49 -4.00 -6.08 -6.86
CA ILE A 49 -3.89 -6.31 -8.31
C ILE A 49 -2.68 -7.19 -8.64
N LEU A 50 -1.55 -6.97 -7.95
CA LEU A 50 -0.31 -7.70 -8.20
C LEU A 50 -0.28 -9.10 -7.57
N GLU A 51 -1.18 -9.34 -6.60
CA GLU A 51 -1.34 -10.59 -5.85
C GLU A 51 0.00 -11.24 -5.45
N PRO A 52 0.95 -10.52 -4.81
CA PRO A 52 2.19 -11.13 -4.34
C PRO A 52 1.95 -12.16 -3.24
N ILE A 53 0.87 -11.98 -2.48
CA ILE A 53 0.35 -12.83 -1.40
C ILE A 53 -1.19 -12.81 -1.49
N PRO A 54 -1.92 -13.67 -0.74
CA PRO A 54 -3.38 -13.68 -0.79
C PRO A 54 -4.00 -12.30 -0.53
N ALA A 55 -4.98 -11.89 -1.34
CA ALA A 55 -5.61 -10.56 -1.23
C ALA A 55 -6.13 -10.26 0.18
N THR A 56 -6.66 -11.27 0.88
CA THR A 56 -7.08 -11.17 2.28
C THR A 56 -5.95 -10.78 3.22
N ALA A 57 -4.74 -11.32 3.03
CA ALA A 57 -3.59 -10.93 3.85
C ALA A 57 -3.19 -9.47 3.61
N ILE A 58 -3.25 -9.01 2.35
CA ILE A 58 -2.95 -7.62 1.96
C ILE A 58 -3.94 -6.66 2.62
N SER A 59 -5.25 -6.97 2.59
CA SER A 59 -6.26 -6.12 3.21
C SER A 59 -6.13 -6.06 4.73
N PHE A 60 -5.82 -7.17 5.40
CA PHE A 60 -5.55 -7.15 6.85
C PHE A 60 -4.34 -6.26 7.19
N ILE A 61 -3.23 -6.39 6.45
CA ILE A 61 -2.04 -5.55 6.65
C ILE A 61 -2.39 -4.06 6.49
N ALA A 62 -3.10 -3.71 5.43
CA ALA A 62 -3.50 -2.33 5.16
C ALA A 62 -4.38 -1.76 6.29
N VAL A 63 -5.37 -2.53 6.77
CA VAL A 63 -6.24 -2.11 7.87
C VAL A 63 -5.45 -1.97 9.17
N THR A 64 -4.52 -2.88 9.47
CA THR A 64 -3.65 -2.75 10.65
C THR A 64 -2.83 -1.46 10.60
N ILE A 65 -2.29 -1.09 9.43
CA ILE A 65 -1.55 0.16 9.27
C ILE A 65 -2.44 1.38 9.50
N CYS A 66 -3.72 1.34 9.11
CA CYS A 66 -4.66 2.45 9.37
C CYS A 66 -5.02 2.64 10.85
N VAL A 67 -4.86 1.59 11.67
CA VAL A 67 -5.22 1.59 13.10
C VAL A 67 -4.06 2.05 13.99
N ILE A 68 -2.82 1.85 13.54
CA ILE A 68 -1.59 2.26 14.24
C ILE A 68 -1.31 3.74 13.97
#